data_AF-A0AAV1BJJ4-F1
#
_entry.id   AF-A0AAV1BJJ4-F1
#
_cell.length_a   1.000
_cell.length_b   1.000
_cell.length_c   1.000
_cell.angle_alpha   90.00
_cell.angle_beta   90.00
_cell.angle_gamma   90.00
#
_symmetry.space_group_name_H-M   'P 1'
#
loop_
_entity.id
_entity.type
_entity.pdbx_description
1 polymer ?
#
loop_
_entity_poly.entity_id
_entity_poly.type
_entity_poly.pdbx_seq_one_letter_code
_entity_poly.pdbx_strand_id
1 'polypeptide(L)'
;MNPMTLPELTQEYILTHDLRPDTVKIYLAATKSYVRFFGDRLACETTHRDMLDWRRSELERICKRSWNTYSSHLRTIYGYAIEHGLVNLVANPLKNTRVVPPTRPKKTVVNDASVRARSWLKILAAEERATAKRTEITPAWFWLSVFETFYYTGIRLNALLCLRYVSTPTKK
;
A
#
# COMPACT_ATOMS: atom_id res chain seq x y z
N MET A 1 20.28 29.18 5.81
CA MET A 1 20.01 27.84 5.25
C MET A 1 19.44 28.02 3.87
N ASN A 2 19.81 27.15 2.92
CA ASN A 2 19.23 27.20 1.59
C ASN A 2 17.79 26.67 1.66
N PRO A 3 16.83 27.35 1.04
CA PRO A 3 15.46 26.88 1.01
C PRO A 3 15.39 25.58 0.20
N MET A 4 14.71 24.56 0.75
CA MET A 4 14.60 23.24 0.12
C MET A 4 13.22 23.03 -0.51
N THR A 5 13.22 22.30 -1.62
CA THR A 5 12.03 21.77 -2.27
C THR A 5 11.51 20.52 -1.54
N LEU A 6 10.26 20.13 -1.78
CA LEU A 6 9.72 18.91 -1.15
C LEU A 6 10.47 17.62 -1.55
N PRO A 7 10.93 17.44 -2.81
CA PRO A 7 11.79 16.32 -3.18
C PRO A 7 13.08 16.22 -2.35
N GLU A 8 13.78 17.34 -2.15
CA GLU A 8 15.00 17.36 -1.35
C GLU A 8 14.71 16.97 0.10
N LEU A 9 13.67 17.56 0.72
CA LEU A 9 13.24 17.18 2.07
C LEU A 9 12.84 15.70 2.19
N THR A 10 12.21 15.15 1.16
CA THR A 10 11.85 13.73 1.10
C THR A 10 13.10 12.86 1.08
N GLN A 11 14.10 13.24 0.29
CA GLN A 11 15.36 12.52 0.19
C GLN A 11 16.14 12.57 1.51
N GLU A 12 16.24 13.74 2.15
CA GLU A 12 16.85 13.88 3.48
C GLU A 12 16.18 12.98 4.52
N TYR A 13 14.84 12.95 4.54
CA TYR A 13 14.09 12.08 5.44
C TYR A 13 14.39 10.59 5.19
N ILE A 14 14.42 10.17 3.93
CA ILE A 14 14.73 8.77 3.55
C ILE A 14 16.17 8.40 3.90
N LEU A 15 17.14 9.30 3.70
CA LEU A 15 18.54 9.03 4.03
C LEU A 15 18.76 8.90 5.55
N THR A 16 18.00 9.68 6.33
CA THR A 16 18.11 9.71 7.79
C THR A 16 17.45 8.50 8.46
N HIS A 17 16.45 7.88 7.80
CA HIS A 17 15.65 6.80 8.39
C HIS A 17 15.83 5.48 7.64
N ASP A 18 16.05 4.38 8.37
CA ASP A 18 16.07 3.03 7.79
C ASP A 18 14.64 2.54 7.45
N LEU A 19 14.12 3.01 6.32
CA LEU A 19 12.78 2.69 5.83
C LEU A 19 12.80 1.44 4.96
N ARG A 20 11.75 0.60 5.10
CA ARG A 20 11.52 -0.52 4.18
C ARG A 20 11.38 0.00 2.73
N PRO A 21 11.89 -0.73 1.72
CA PRO A 21 11.81 -0.31 0.32
C PRO A 21 10.41 0.05 -0.16
N ASP A 22 9.38 -0.67 0.28
CA ASP A 22 7.99 -0.38 -0.11
C ASP A 22 7.45 0.90 0.55
N THR A 23 7.93 1.25 1.74
CA THR A 23 7.59 2.52 2.39
C THR A 23 8.19 3.70 1.64
N VAL A 24 9.46 3.58 1.21
CA VAL A 24 10.14 4.59 0.38
C VAL A 24 9.35 4.88 -0.89
N LYS A 25 8.86 3.85 -1.59
CA LYS A 25 8.03 4.03 -2.80
C LYS A 25 6.78 4.88 -2.55
N ILE A 26 6.15 4.75 -1.38
CA ILE A 26 4.93 5.52 -1.05
C ILE A 26 5.28 7.00 -0.81
N TYR A 27 6.37 7.28 -0.10
CA TYR A 27 6.87 8.66 0.07
C TYR A 27 7.16 9.30 -1.27
N LEU A 28 7.94 8.63 -2.13
CA LEU A 28 8.27 9.12 -3.47
C LEU A 28 7.02 9.34 -4.35
N ALA A 29 6.03 8.45 -4.26
CA ALA A 29 4.77 8.61 -4.99
C ALA A 29 3.97 9.85 -4.51
N ALA A 30 3.91 10.07 -3.19
CA ALA A 30 3.24 11.24 -2.62
C ALA A 30 3.96 12.54 -3.02
N THR A 31 5.29 12.56 -2.95
CA THR A 31 6.12 13.71 -3.37
C THR A 31 5.99 13.98 -4.87
N LYS A 32 5.95 12.94 -5.71
CA LYS A 32 5.70 13.09 -7.15
C LYS A 32 4.32 13.70 -7.45
N SER A 33 3.29 13.28 -6.71
CA SER A 33 1.94 13.86 -6.84
C SER A 33 1.95 15.34 -6.44
N TYR A 34 2.67 15.71 -5.37
CA TYR A 34 2.87 17.10 -4.97
C TYR A 34 3.57 17.94 -6.06
N VAL A 35 4.71 17.47 -6.59
CA VAL A 35 5.48 18.19 -7.62
C VAL A 35 4.66 18.37 -8.88
N ARG A 36 3.83 17.38 -9.25
CA ARG A 36 2.92 17.52 -10.39
C ARG A 36 1.95 18.69 -10.26
N PHE A 37 1.52 19.02 -9.04
CA PHE A 37 0.55 20.09 -8.80
C PHE A 37 1.24 21.44 -8.55
N PHE A 38 2.32 21.47 -7.76
CA PHE A 38 2.98 22.71 -7.36
C PHE A 38 4.21 23.08 -8.18
N GLY A 39 4.72 22.17 -9.03
CA GLY A 39 5.96 22.35 -9.77
C GLY A 39 7.19 22.42 -8.85
N ASP A 40 8.11 23.32 -9.19
CA ASP A 40 9.41 23.49 -8.51
C ASP A 40 9.35 24.45 -7.31
N ARG A 41 8.15 24.73 -6.79
CA ARG A 41 7.97 25.60 -5.62
C ARG A 41 8.73 25.06 -4.41
N LEU A 42 9.31 25.99 -3.64
CA LEU A 42 9.97 25.65 -2.38
C LEU A 42 8.93 25.15 -1.38
N ALA A 43 9.34 24.25 -0.47
CA ALA A 43 8.41 23.69 0.50
C ALA A 43 7.81 24.79 1.42
N CYS A 44 8.58 25.83 1.75
CA CYS A 44 8.13 26.96 2.56
C CYS A 44 7.12 27.89 1.87
N GLU A 45 7.02 27.85 0.54
CA GLU A 45 6.11 28.73 -0.22
C GLU A 45 4.69 28.18 -0.29
N THR A 46 4.49 26.91 0.08
CA THR A 46 3.17 26.28 0.05
C THR A 46 2.44 26.48 1.37
N THR A 47 1.34 27.22 1.28
CA THR A 47 0.50 27.54 2.42
C THR A 47 -0.49 26.42 2.74
N HIS A 48 -1.12 26.51 3.91
CA HIS A 48 -2.25 25.62 4.23
C HIS A 48 -3.39 25.74 3.21
N ARG A 49 -3.62 26.94 2.66
CA ARG A 49 -4.66 27.18 1.66
C ARG A 49 -4.35 26.45 0.35
N ASP A 50 -3.11 26.57 -0.13
CA ASP A 50 -2.62 25.85 -1.32
C ASP A 50 -2.85 24.34 -1.20
N MET A 51 -2.61 23.76 -0.02
CA MET A 51 -2.84 22.33 0.24
C MET A 51 -4.32 21.93 0.17
N LEU A 52 -5.23 22.82 0.56
CA LEU A 52 -6.67 22.58 0.46
C LEU A 52 -7.16 22.64 -1.00
N ASP A 53 -6.57 23.54 -1.79
CA ASP A 53 -6.87 23.66 -3.22
C ASP A 53 -6.30 22.45 -3.99
N TRP A 54 -5.08 22.03 -3.67
CA TRP A 54 -4.52 20.78 -4.19
C TRP A 54 -5.39 19.57 -3.83
N ARG A 55 -5.79 19.43 -2.57
CA ARG A 55 -6.69 18.36 -2.13
C ARG A 55 -7.96 18.30 -2.97
N ARG A 56 -8.58 19.45 -3.23
CA ARG A 56 -9.82 19.52 -4.02
C ARG A 56 -9.59 18.99 -5.42
N SER A 57 -8.53 19.45 -6.09
CA SER A 57 -8.18 18.99 -7.44
C SER A 57 -7.80 17.51 -7.48
N GLU A 58 -6.96 17.04 -6.56
CA GLU A 58 -6.44 15.68 -6.60
C GLU A 58 -7.56 14.64 -6.35
N LEU A 59 -8.54 14.98 -5.50
CA LEU A 59 -9.70 14.11 -5.22
C LEU A 59 -10.65 13.91 -6.41
N GLU A 60 -10.53 14.70 -7.48
CA GLU A 60 -11.23 14.44 -8.74
C GLU A 60 -10.63 13.22 -9.47
N ARG A 61 -9.39 12.86 -9.14
CA ARG A 61 -8.62 11.82 -9.85
C ARG A 61 -8.27 10.62 -8.97
N ILE A 62 -8.12 10.81 -7.66
CA ILE A 62 -7.76 9.75 -6.72
C ILE A 62 -8.83 9.56 -5.64
N CYS A 63 -8.91 8.35 -5.11
CA CYS A 63 -9.83 8.09 -4.02
C CYS A 63 -9.36 8.77 -2.71
N LYS A 64 -10.33 9.09 -1.84
CA LYS A 64 -10.12 9.67 -0.49
C LYS A 64 -9.05 8.96 0.34
N ARG A 65 -8.89 7.63 0.16
CA ARG A 65 -7.86 6.87 0.88
C ARG A 65 -6.46 7.16 0.35
N SER A 66 -6.28 7.18 -0.97
CA SER A 66 -5.01 7.52 -1.60
C SER A 66 -4.57 8.92 -1.19
N TRP A 67 -5.51 9.89 -1.18
CA TRP A 67 -5.25 11.22 -0.65
C TRP A 67 -4.76 11.19 0.80
N ASN A 68 -5.46 10.48 1.68
CA ASN A 68 -5.07 10.39 3.09
C ASN A 68 -3.69 9.74 3.28
N THR A 69 -3.33 8.78 2.44
CA THR A 69 -1.97 8.22 2.40
C THR A 69 -0.98 9.32 2.05
N TYR A 70 -1.16 10.01 0.92
CA TYR A 70 -0.24 11.08 0.49
C TYR A 70 -0.11 12.18 1.54
N SER A 71 -1.24 12.73 1.99
CA SER A 71 -1.31 13.76 3.05
C SER A 71 -0.58 13.31 4.31
N SER A 72 -0.73 12.05 4.74
CA SER A 72 -0.04 11.56 5.95
C SER A 72 1.48 11.48 5.77
N HIS A 73 1.95 10.95 4.64
CA HIS A 73 3.40 10.81 4.38
C HIS A 73 4.06 12.19 4.22
N LEU A 74 3.45 13.09 3.46
CA LEU A 74 3.97 14.44 3.30
C LEU A 74 3.91 15.23 4.59
N ARG A 75 2.87 15.04 5.41
CA ARG A 75 2.83 15.65 6.76
C ARG A 75 3.99 15.17 7.63
N THR A 76 4.41 13.90 7.53
CA THR A 76 5.62 13.42 8.22
C THR A 76 6.87 14.14 7.71
N ILE A 77 7.03 14.31 6.39
CA ILE A 77 8.17 15.05 5.80
C ILE A 77 8.21 16.50 6.31
N TYR A 78 7.10 17.23 6.24
CA TYR A 78 7.03 18.60 6.77
C TYR A 78 7.26 18.65 8.28
N GLY A 79 6.78 17.67 9.04
CA GLY A 79 7.02 17.59 10.48
C GLY A 79 8.51 17.46 10.79
N TYR A 80 9.18 16.50 10.15
CA TYR A 80 10.63 16.32 10.23
C TYR A 80 11.40 17.58 9.85
N ALA A 81 11.04 18.20 8.72
CA ALA A 81 11.71 19.39 8.22
C ALA A 81 11.56 20.60 9.17
N ILE A 82 10.38 20.78 9.78
CA ILE A 82 10.14 21.85 10.76
C ILE A 82 10.94 21.58 12.04
N GLU A 83 10.90 20.35 12.54
CA GLU A 83 11.61 19.94 13.77
C GLU A 83 13.14 20.14 13.66
N HIS A 84 13.71 19.87 12.49
CA HIS A 84 15.15 19.99 12.24
C HIS A 84 15.54 21.35 11.64
N GLY A 85 14.60 22.31 11.53
CA GLY A 85 14.86 23.64 11.01
C GLY A 85 15.19 23.70 9.51
N LEU A 86 14.96 22.63 8.75
CA LEU A 86 15.23 22.54 7.31
C LEU A 86 14.28 23.40 6.46
N VAL A 87 13.17 23.81 7.04
CA VAL A 87 12.19 24.70 6.40
C VAL A 87 11.76 25.79 7.38
N ASN A 88 11.67 27.04 6.90
CA ASN A 88 11.19 28.16 7.69
C ASN A 88 9.65 28.18 7.76
N LEU A 89 9.07 27.20 8.43
CA LEU A 89 7.62 27.10 8.68
C LEU A 89 7.37 26.85 10.16
N VAL A 90 6.45 27.60 10.75
CA VAL A 90 6.03 27.42 12.14
C VAL A 90 5.01 26.28 12.28
N ALA A 91 4.26 26.01 11.21
CA ALA A 91 3.21 25.01 11.20
C ALA A 91 3.20 24.19 9.91
N ASN A 92 2.84 22.91 10.06
CA ASN A 92 2.74 22.00 8.94
C ASN A 92 1.55 22.36 8.02
N PRO A 93 1.77 22.65 6.72
CA PRO A 93 0.71 23.11 5.82
C PRO A 93 -0.32 22.03 5.51
N LEU A 94 -0.02 20.75 5.76
CA LEU A 94 -0.95 19.63 5.58
C LEU A 94 -1.78 19.30 6.84
N LYS A 95 -1.65 20.07 7.93
CA LYS A 95 -2.48 19.90 9.12
C LYS A 95 -3.97 19.97 8.74
N ASN A 96 -4.79 19.08 9.28
CA ASN A 96 -6.25 19.05 9.04
C ASN A 96 -6.69 18.88 7.56
N THR A 97 -5.84 18.35 6.70
CA THR A 97 -6.19 18.11 5.28
C THR A 97 -6.82 16.74 5.01
N ARG A 98 -6.79 15.82 5.98
CA ARG A 98 -7.41 14.48 5.86
C ARG A 98 -8.91 14.57 5.58
N VAL A 99 -9.43 13.59 4.85
CA VAL A 99 -10.85 13.48 4.52
C VAL A 99 -11.42 12.17 5.04
N VAL A 100 -12.74 12.12 5.26
CA VAL A 100 -13.42 10.90 5.70
C VAL A 100 -13.65 10.00 4.49
N PRO A 101 -12.97 8.82 4.40
CA PRO A 101 -13.22 7.88 3.33
C PRO A 101 -14.59 7.20 3.53
N PRO A 102 -15.25 6.74 2.45
CA PRO A 102 -16.46 5.94 2.59
C PRO A 102 -16.18 4.66 3.39
N THR A 103 -17.20 4.20 4.11
CA THR A 103 -17.17 2.93 4.85
C THR A 103 -16.85 1.79 3.90
N ARG A 104 -15.91 0.93 4.30
CA ARG A 104 -15.57 -0.25 3.49
C ARG A 104 -16.76 -1.22 3.50
N PRO A 105 -17.09 -1.85 2.36
CA PRO A 105 -17.88 -3.07 2.41
C PRO A 105 -17.14 -4.10 3.28
N LYS A 106 -17.90 -4.97 3.95
CA LYS A 106 -17.32 -6.03 4.78
C LYS A 106 -16.41 -6.88 3.90
N LYS A 107 -15.14 -7.01 4.31
CA LYS A 107 -14.15 -7.87 3.63
C LYS A 107 -14.37 -9.35 3.93
N THR A 108 -15.27 -9.66 4.86
CA THR A 108 -15.58 -11.02 5.28
C THR A 108 -16.42 -11.70 4.22
N VAL A 109 -15.89 -12.79 3.67
CA VAL A 109 -16.64 -13.71 2.82
C VAL A 109 -17.69 -14.40 3.69
N VAL A 110 -18.93 -14.52 3.20
CA VAL A 110 -19.98 -15.25 3.92
C VAL A 110 -19.53 -16.70 4.08
N ASN A 111 -19.66 -17.28 5.29
CA ASN A 111 -19.12 -18.61 5.60
C ASN A 111 -19.46 -19.70 4.57
N ASP A 112 -20.69 -19.69 4.05
CA ASP A 112 -21.13 -20.67 3.06
C ASP A 112 -20.41 -20.54 1.70
N ALA A 113 -19.98 -19.33 1.32
CA ALA A 113 -19.22 -19.14 0.08
C ALA A 113 -17.85 -19.84 0.13
N SER A 114 -17.19 -19.89 1.29
CA SER A 114 -15.94 -20.64 1.45
C SER A 114 -16.15 -22.16 1.34
N VAL A 115 -17.24 -22.69 1.91
CA VAL A 115 -17.58 -24.12 1.83
C VAL A 115 -17.91 -24.52 0.39
N ARG A 116 -18.71 -23.70 -0.31
CA ARG A 116 -19.05 -23.92 -1.72
C ARG A 116 -17.83 -23.86 -2.63
N ALA A 117 -16.98 -22.83 -2.47
CA ALA A 117 -15.75 -22.69 -3.25
C ALA A 117 -14.81 -23.92 -3.06
N ARG A 118 -14.64 -24.36 -1.82
CA ARG A 118 -13.86 -25.56 -1.51
C ARG A 118 -14.43 -26.82 -2.18
N SER A 119 -15.75 -27.02 -2.07
CA SER A 119 -16.43 -28.18 -2.65
C SER A 119 -16.31 -28.19 -4.17
N TRP A 120 -16.46 -27.02 -4.81
CA TRP A 120 -16.28 -26.87 -6.24
C TRP A 120 -14.85 -27.20 -6.68
N LEU A 121 -13.82 -26.67 -6.01
CA LEU A 121 -12.42 -26.99 -6.31
C LEU A 121 -12.11 -28.50 -6.16
N LYS A 122 -12.74 -29.18 -5.19
CA LYS A 122 -12.61 -30.65 -5.05
C LYS A 122 -13.20 -31.40 -6.24
N ILE A 123 -14.37 -30.98 -6.73
CA ILE A 123 -15.00 -31.57 -7.93
C ILE A 123 -14.10 -31.37 -9.14
N LEU A 124 -13.62 -30.14 -9.38
CA LEU A 124 -12.73 -29.84 -10.50
C LEU A 124 -11.43 -30.66 -10.44
N ALA A 125 -10.81 -30.76 -9.25
CA ALA A 125 -9.59 -31.56 -9.08
C ALA A 125 -9.81 -33.05 -9.34
N ALA A 126 -10.98 -33.59 -8.96
CA ALA A 126 -11.36 -34.97 -9.26
C ALA A 126 -11.60 -35.19 -10.76
N GLU A 127 -12.27 -34.23 -11.42
CA GLU A 127 -12.54 -34.27 -12.86
C GLU A 127 -11.25 -34.21 -13.69
N GLU A 128 -10.31 -33.31 -13.37
CA GLU A 128 -9.01 -33.24 -14.04
C GLU A 128 -8.25 -34.56 -13.90
N ARG A 129 -8.28 -35.16 -12.70
CA ARG A 129 -7.61 -36.44 -12.44
C ARG A 129 -8.24 -37.60 -13.20
N ALA A 130 -9.57 -37.61 -13.33
CA ALA A 130 -10.30 -38.68 -14.01
C ALA A 130 -10.21 -38.59 -15.53
N THR A 131 -10.24 -37.37 -16.08
CA THR A 131 -10.34 -37.14 -17.53
C THR A 131 -9.01 -36.78 -18.20
N ALA A 132 -8.00 -36.41 -17.40
CA ALA A 132 -6.75 -35.79 -17.87
C ALA A 132 -6.96 -34.51 -18.71
N LYS A 133 -8.17 -33.94 -18.69
CA LYS A 133 -8.50 -32.68 -19.36
C LYS A 133 -8.48 -31.53 -18.37
N ARG A 134 -8.27 -30.33 -18.90
CA ARG A 134 -8.29 -29.08 -18.12
C ARG A 134 -9.73 -28.74 -17.74
N THR A 135 -9.91 -28.30 -16.50
CA THR A 135 -11.19 -27.72 -16.03
C THR A 135 -11.17 -26.19 -16.09
N GLU A 136 -12.28 -25.54 -15.74
CA GLU A 136 -12.40 -24.07 -15.73
C GLU A 136 -11.31 -23.40 -14.89
N ILE A 137 -10.93 -24.01 -13.76
CA ILE A 137 -9.81 -23.57 -12.90
C ILE A 137 -8.70 -24.61 -13.00
N THR A 138 -7.69 -24.35 -13.83
CA THR A 138 -6.56 -25.28 -14.04
C THR A 138 -5.24 -24.70 -13.53
N PRO A 139 -4.37 -25.50 -12.86
CA PRO A 139 -4.65 -26.84 -12.35
C PRO A 139 -5.51 -26.79 -11.10
N ALA A 140 -6.62 -27.50 -11.09
CA ALA A 140 -7.59 -27.48 -9.98
C ALA A 140 -6.96 -27.99 -8.68
N TRP A 141 -6.10 -29.01 -8.75
CA TRP A 141 -5.39 -29.55 -7.58
C TRP A 141 -4.49 -28.50 -6.91
N PHE A 142 -3.85 -27.63 -7.70
CA PHE A 142 -2.96 -26.59 -7.19
C PHE A 142 -3.78 -25.51 -6.46
N TRP A 143 -4.85 -25.03 -7.08
CA TRP A 143 -5.72 -24.03 -6.47
C TRP A 143 -6.46 -24.55 -5.24
N LEU A 144 -6.85 -25.83 -5.24
CA LEU A 144 -7.35 -26.49 -4.04
C LEU A 144 -6.31 -26.47 -2.92
N SER A 145 -5.05 -26.81 -3.21
CA SER A 145 -3.97 -26.80 -2.21
C SER A 145 -3.71 -25.39 -1.65
N VAL A 146 -3.71 -24.37 -2.51
CA VAL A 146 -3.59 -22.95 -2.11
C VAL A 146 -4.78 -22.54 -1.23
N PHE A 147 -6.00 -22.92 -1.61
CA PHE A 147 -7.21 -22.63 -0.85
C PHE A 147 -7.16 -23.26 0.54
N GLU A 148 -6.83 -24.55 0.64
CA GLU A 148 -6.72 -25.28 1.91
C GLU A 148 -5.63 -24.67 2.80
N THR A 149 -4.50 -24.25 2.21
CA THR A 149 -3.43 -23.56 2.95
C THR A 149 -3.95 -22.28 3.59
N PHE A 150 -4.66 -21.42 2.84
CA PHE A 150 -5.27 -20.22 3.41
C PHE A 150 -6.31 -20.55 4.47
N TYR A 151 -7.16 -21.55 4.21
CA TYR A 151 -8.24 -21.94 5.09
C TYR A 151 -7.74 -22.42 6.46
N TYR A 152 -6.72 -23.29 6.48
CA TYR A 152 -6.22 -23.88 7.73
C TYR A 152 -5.17 -23.04 8.45
N THR A 153 -4.34 -22.27 7.73
CA THR A 153 -3.23 -21.53 8.35
C THR A 153 -3.53 -20.05 8.60
N GLY A 154 -4.50 -19.48 7.89
CA GLY A 154 -4.75 -18.04 7.92
C GLY A 154 -3.55 -17.19 7.45
N ILE A 155 -2.58 -17.79 6.76
CA ILE A 155 -1.38 -17.09 6.28
C ILE A 155 -1.75 -15.95 5.32
N ARG A 156 -0.99 -14.85 5.37
CA ARG A 156 -1.15 -13.77 4.39
C ARG A 156 -0.58 -14.20 3.03
N LEU A 157 -1.20 -13.77 1.93
CA LEU A 157 -0.73 -14.08 0.57
C LEU A 157 0.76 -13.81 0.37
N ASN A 158 1.29 -12.65 0.79
CA ASN A 158 2.71 -12.36 0.64
C ASN A 158 3.61 -13.34 1.41
N ALA A 159 3.16 -13.84 2.57
CA ALA A 159 3.91 -14.84 3.31
C ALA A 159 3.83 -16.21 2.63
N LEU A 160 2.68 -16.57 2.05
CA LEU A 160 2.54 -17.77 1.20
C LEU A 160 3.54 -17.74 0.03
N LEU A 161 3.65 -16.60 -0.67
CA LEU A 161 4.58 -16.40 -1.79
C LEU A 161 6.06 -16.48 -1.38
N CYS A 162 6.36 -16.28 -0.09
CA CYS A 162 7.71 -16.37 0.44
C CYS A 162 8.04 -17.71 1.11
N LEU A 163 7.11 -18.69 1.09
CA LEU A 163 7.39 -20.03 1.61
C LEU A 163 8.53 -20.67 0.82
N ARG A 164 9.47 -21.28 1.54
CA ARG A 164 10.57 -22.06 0.97
C ARG A 164 10.54 -23.45 1.57
N TYR A 165 10.70 -24.45 0.72
CA TYR A 165 10.97 -25.80 1.19
C TYR A 165 12.39 -25.82 1.77
N VAL A 166 12.49 -25.93 3.10
CA VAL A 166 13.77 -26.25 3.74
C VAL A 166 13.79 -27.77 3.88
N SER A 167 14.58 -28.45 3.06
CA SER A 167 14.88 -29.87 3.30
C SER A 167 15.47 -29.97 4.71
N THR A 168 14.82 -30.73 5.58
CA THR A 168 15.35 -31.03 6.92
C THR A 168 16.83 -31.41 6.80
N PRO A 169 17.74 -30.87 7.63
CA PRO A 169 19.10 -31.36 7.63
C PRO A 169 19.05 -32.86 7.95
N THR A 170 19.57 -33.67 7.04
CA THR A 170 19.85 -35.07 7.30
C THR A 170 20.70 -35.12 8.56
N LYS A 171 20.11 -35.58 9.67
CA LYS A 171 20.89 -35.95 10.85
C LYS A 171 21.86 -37.04 10.37
N LYS A 172 23.14 -36.67 10.24
CA LYS A 172 24.25 -37.62 10.19
C LYS A 172 24.41 -38.27 11.55
#